data_AF-A0A5C8A6V2-F1
#
_entry.id   AF-A0A5C8A6V2-F1
#
_cell.length_a   1.000
_cell.length_b   1.000
_cell.length_c   1.000
_cell.angle_alpha   90.00
_cell.angle_beta   90.00
_cell.angle_gamma   90.00
#
_symmetry.space_group_name_H-M   'P 1'
#
loop_
_entity.id
_entity.type
_entity.pdbx_description
1 polymer ?
#
loop_
_entity_poly.entity_id
_entity_poly.type
_entity_poly.pdbx_seq_one_letter_code
_entity_poly.pdbx_strand_id
1 'polypeptide(L)'
;MRTDLGNTISNLWKRDVVEQVHGWDETMRSSQEYDLMFRVLKTTKRVLFDTEQYSIVRKRASGSITQTNLSGNWIRYVNLRTRIIEHLRDQRGPEQLKAFHQFLFDSIRVLYEHDHQAALTFHREQLPKDFRPTVSPTTGRNYLALHRILGFRNTQRLWSLFR
;
A
#
# COMPACT_ATOMS: atom_id res chain seq x y z
N MET A 1 -3.67 -4.69 -7.12
CA MET A 1 -3.58 -3.24 -6.82
C MET A 1 -2.52 -2.63 -7.72
N ARG A 2 -2.82 -1.51 -8.38
CA ARG A 2 -1.89 -0.80 -9.27
C ARG A 2 -1.45 0.50 -8.58
N THR A 3 -0.18 0.86 -8.72
CA THR A 3 0.41 2.11 -8.22
C THR A 3 1.02 2.84 -9.42
N ASP A 4 0.64 4.10 -9.63
CA ASP A 4 0.87 4.81 -10.90
C ASP A 4 1.97 5.89 -10.84
N LEU A 5 2.91 5.79 -9.89
CA LEU A 5 4.03 6.72 -9.77
C LEU A 5 5.35 6.19 -10.39
N GLY A 6 5.28 5.14 -11.21
CA GLY A 6 6.47 4.53 -11.82
C GLY A 6 7.28 3.67 -10.85
N ASN A 7 8.53 3.41 -11.22
CA ASN A 7 9.49 2.61 -10.45
C ASN A 7 10.95 3.06 -10.71
N THR A 8 11.94 2.29 -10.20
CA THR A 8 13.32 2.80 -10.07
C THR A 8 13.97 2.96 -11.43
N ILE A 9 13.51 2.21 -12.43
CA ILE A 9 14.02 2.27 -13.78
C ILE A 9 13.28 3.30 -14.66
N SER A 10 12.21 3.91 -14.16
CA SER A 10 11.44 4.94 -14.88
C SER A 10 11.51 6.32 -14.22
N ASN A 11 11.89 6.39 -12.95
CA ASN A 11 11.87 7.64 -12.19
C ASN A 11 13.20 8.37 -12.29
N LEU A 12 13.16 9.61 -12.80
CA LEU A 12 14.29 10.53 -12.80
C LEU A 12 14.16 11.51 -11.63
N TRP A 13 15.26 11.73 -10.95
CA TRP A 13 15.30 12.51 -9.72
C TRP A 13 16.25 13.69 -9.85
N LYS A 14 15.84 14.85 -9.35
CA LYS A 14 16.81 15.91 -9.09
C LYS A 14 17.65 15.54 -7.88
N ARG A 15 18.97 15.72 -8.00
CA ARG A 15 19.94 15.34 -6.97
C ARG A 15 19.65 16.00 -5.61
N ASP A 16 19.46 17.31 -5.63
CA ASP A 16 19.16 18.14 -4.45
C ASP A 16 17.95 17.64 -3.66
N VAL A 17 16.87 17.24 -4.36
CA VAL A 17 15.65 16.70 -3.76
C VAL A 17 15.92 15.34 -3.07
N VAL A 18 16.75 14.49 -3.66
CA VAL A 18 17.11 13.18 -3.08
C VAL A 18 18.03 13.34 -1.88
N GLU A 19 19.02 14.22 -1.97
CA GLU A 19 19.95 14.53 -0.87
C GLU A 19 19.20 15.13 0.33
N GLN A 20 18.21 16.00 0.09
CA GLN A 20 17.37 16.59 1.13
C GLN A 20 16.62 15.54 1.96
N VAL A 21 16.26 14.40 1.37
CA VAL A 21 15.55 13.32 2.07
C VAL A 21 16.48 12.18 2.48
N HIS A 22 17.80 12.35 2.34
CA HIS A 22 18.85 11.38 2.69
C HIS A 22 18.81 10.08 1.87
N GLY A 23 18.34 10.12 0.62
CA GLY A 23 18.42 8.97 -0.29
C GLY A 23 17.67 7.73 0.20
N TRP A 24 18.20 6.54 -0.09
CA TRP A 24 17.60 5.26 0.29
C TRP A 24 17.75 4.97 1.77
N ASP A 25 16.71 4.41 2.40
CA ASP A 25 16.89 3.75 3.69
C ASP A 25 17.38 2.32 3.45
N GLU A 26 18.69 2.13 3.59
CA GLU A 26 19.37 0.85 3.37
C GLU A 26 18.98 -0.23 4.40
N THR A 27 18.37 0.15 5.52
CA THR A 27 17.90 -0.79 6.53
C THR A 27 16.60 -1.48 6.13
N MET A 28 15.84 -0.88 5.19
CA MET A 28 14.58 -1.44 4.71
C MET A 28 14.82 -2.68 3.84
N ARG A 29 14.06 -3.74 4.11
CA ARG A 29 14.13 -5.00 3.33
C ARG A 29 13.29 -5.01 2.06
N SER A 30 12.29 -4.14 1.94
CA SER A 30 11.48 -3.93 0.74
C SER A 30 10.70 -2.63 0.82
N SER A 31 10.06 -2.22 -0.28
CA SER A 31 9.36 -0.93 -0.42
C SER A 31 10.26 0.31 -0.31
N GLN A 32 11.59 0.14 -0.43
CA GLN A 32 12.58 1.23 -0.42
C GLN A 32 12.22 2.33 -1.43
N GLU A 33 11.91 1.92 -2.67
CA GLU A 33 11.40 2.79 -3.73
C GLU A 33 10.25 3.69 -3.26
N TYR A 34 9.12 3.08 -2.92
CA TYR A 34 7.92 3.84 -2.57
C TYR A 34 8.12 4.68 -1.31
N ASP A 35 9.00 4.27 -0.39
CA ASP A 35 9.39 5.08 0.76
C ASP A 35 10.16 6.34 0.35
N LEU A 36 11.16 6.22 -0.53
CA LEU A 36 11.86 7.39 -1.08
C LEU A 36 10.90 8.32 -1.81
N MET A 37 10.06 7.76 -2.69
CA MET A 37 9.05 8.53 -3.43
C MET A 37 8.13 9.28 -2.48
N PHE A 38 7.65 8.62 -1.42
CA PHE A 38 6.85 9.26 -0.40
C PHE A 38 7.60 10.41 0.29
N ARG A 39 8.83 10.20 0.74
CA ARG A 39 9.64 11.24 1.38
C ARG A 39 9.89 12.43 0.45
N VAL A 40 10.21 12.18 -0.82
CA VAL A 40 10.39 13.23 -1.85
C VAL A 40 9.10 14.02 -2.07
N LEU A 41 7.95 13.36 -2.18
CA LEU A 41 6.66 14.03 -2.38
C LEU A 41 6.26 14.95 -1.21
N LYS A 42 6.86 14.77 -0.03
CA LYS A 42 6.68 15.69 1.11
C LYS A 42 7.46 17.00 0.94
N THR A 43 8.55 17.02 0.16
CA THR A 43 9.43 18.19 0.02
C THR A 43 9.13 19.00 -1.24
N THR A 44 8.53 18.40 -2.26
CA THR A 44 8.23 19.08 -3.53
C THR A 44 6.88 18.67 -4.12
N LYS A 45 6.23 19.64 -4.77
CA LYS A 45 5.01 19.43 -5.57
C LYS A 45 5.30 19.34 -7.08
N ARG A 46 6.55 19.49 -7.49
CA ARG A 46 6.95 19.49 -8.91
C ARG A 46 7.17 18.05 -9.37
N VAL A 47 6.09 17.42 -9.83
CA VAL A 47 6.09 16.07 -10.41
C VAL A 47 5.64 16.18 -11.86
N LEU A 48 6.42 15.61 -12.77
CA LEU A 48 6.09 15.52 -14.20
C LEU A 48 6.03 14.05 -14.59
N PHE A 49 5.06 13.73 -15.45
CA PHE A 49 4.89 12.38 -15.98
C PHE A 49 5.26 12.38 -17.45
N ASP A 50 6.05 11.38 -17.85
CA ASP A 50 6.29 11.04 -19.25
C ASP A 50 5.51 9.75 -19.55
N THR A 51 4.71 9.75 -20.62
CA THR A 51 3.89 8.61 -21.02
C THR A 51 4.64 7.63 -21.92
N GLU A 52 5.82 8.01 -22.41
CA GLU A 52 6.63 7.20 -23.30
C GLU A 52 7.37 6.09 -22.56
N GLN A 53 7.52 4.94 -23.23
CA GLN A 53 8.11 3.74 -22.63
C GLN A 53 9.56 3.56 -23.06
N TYR A 54 10.50 3.95 -22.20
CA TYR A 54 11.94 3.86 -22.48
C TYR A 54 12.66 2.71 -21.75
N SER A 55 11.95 1.97 -20.89
CA SER A 55 12.57 1.00 -19.99
C SER A 55 11.96 -0.40 -20.13
N ILE A 56 12.80 -1.44 -20.14
CA ILE A 56 12.40 -2.84 -20.19
C ILE A 56 12.70 -3.51 -18.84
N VAL A 57 11.67 -4.02 -18.17
CA VAL A 57 11.83 -4.80 -16.93
C VAL A 57 12.17 -6.26 -17.27
N ARG A 58 13.39 -6.71 -16.95
CA ARG A 58 13.76 -8.13 -17.05
C ARG A 58 13.41 -8.88 -15.77
N LYS A 59 12.29 -9.62 -15.78
CA LYS A 59 11.88 -10.45 -14.66
C LYS A 59 12.67 -11.75 -14.63
N ARG A 60 13.26 -12.07 -13.48
CA ARG A 60 13.92 -13.37 -13.25
C ARG A 60 12.86 -14.41 -12.89
N ALA A 61 13.12 -15.68 -13.23
CA ALA A 61 12.24 -16.80 -12.88
C ALA A 61 12.16 -17.03 -11.35
N SER A 62 13.24 -16.74 -10.62
CA SER A 62 13.33 -16.89 -9.17
C SER A 62 14.30 -15.87 -8.56
N GLY A 63 14.32 -15.80 -7.22
CA GLY A 63 15.26 -14.96 -6.46
C GLY A 63 14.89 -13.48 -6.39
N SER A 64 13.65 -13.10 -6.75
CA SER A 64 13.18 -11.74 -6.55
C SER A 64 12.85 -11.48 -5.07
N ILE A 65 13.32 -10.35 -4.53
CA ILE A 65 12.99 -9.91 -3.16
C ILE A 65 11.47 -9.83 -2.94
N THR A 66 10.71 -9.48 -3.98
CA THR A 66 9.24 -9.40 -3.91
C THR A 66 8.59 -10.76 -3.64
N GLN A 67 9.26 -11.87 -3.98
CA GLN A 67 8.76 -13.24 -3.82
C GLN A 67 9.21 -13.89 -2.51
N THR A 68 10.12 -13.27 -1.75
CA THR A 68 10.63 -13.81 -0.48
C THR A 68 10.00 -13.06 0.70
N ASN A 69 9.79 -13.74 1.83
CA ASN A 69 9.18 -13.16 3.05
C ASN A 69 7.91 -12.32 2.77
N LEU A 70 6.89 -12.97 2.20
CA LEU A 70 5.65 -12.30 1.78
C LEU A 70 4.94 -11.60 2.95
N SER A 71 4.87 -12.21 4.14
CA SER A 71 4.32 -11.56 5.35
C SER A 71 5.06 -10.25 5.64
N GLY A 72 6.39 -10.29 5.79
CA GLY A 72 7.18 -9.10 6.07
C GLY A 72 7.07 -8.02 4.99
N ASN A 73 6.98 -8.43 3.71
CA ASN A 73 6.77 -7.52 2.59
C ASN A 73 5.42 -6.81 2.68
N TRP A 74 4.34 -7.56 2.95
CA TRP A 74 3.00 -6.99 3.10
C TRP A 74 2.86 -6.11 4.35
N ILE A 75 3.51 -6.46 5.45
CA ILE A 75 3.56 -5.61 6.65
C ILE A 75 4.22 -4.26 6.31
N ARG A 76 5.39 -4.27 5.66
CA ARG A 76 6.06 -3.03 5.20
C ARG A 76 5.20 -2.25 4.21
N TYR A 77 4.54 -2.95 3.29
CA TYR A 77 3.64 -2.35 2.31
C TYR A 77 2.49 -1.62 3.00
N VAL A 78 1.80 -2.25 3.94
CA VAL A 78 0.68 -1.67 4.71
C VAL A 78 1.17 -0.50 5.58
N ASN A 79 2.27 -0.67 6.30
CA ASN A 79 2.89 0.40 7.11
C ASN A 79 3.17 1.67 6.31
N LEU A 80 3.69 1.54 5.08
CA LEU A 80 3.94 2.69 4.23
C LEU A 80 2.63 3.42 3.88
N ARG A 81 1.53 2.70 3.61
CA ARG A 81 0.22 3.33 3.29
C ARG A 81 -0.36 4.01 4.52
N THR A 82 -0.20 3.42 5.70
CA THR A 82 -0.54 4.07 6.97
C THR A 82 0.20 5.39 7.14
N ARG A 83 1.53 5.40 6.93
CA ARG A 83 2.34 6.64 7.00
C ARG A 83 1.90 7.70 5.98
N ILE A 84 1.53 7.28 4.77
CA ILE A 84 1.01 8.17 3.74
C ILE A 84 -0.33 8.78 4.18
N ILE A 85 -1.26 7.96 4.66
CA ILE A 85 -2.58 8.41 5.14
C ILE A 85 -2.42 9.39 6.30
N GLU A 86 -1.54 9.08 7.26
CA GLU A 86 -1.24 9.95 8.39
C GLU A 86 -0.74 11.32 7.91
N HIS A 87 0.21 11.35 6.98
CA HIS A 87 0.73 12.60 6.42
C HIS A 87 -0.34 13.42 5.66
N LEU A 88 -1.29 12.73 5.02
CA LEU A 88 -2.37 13.37 4.28
C LEU A 88 -3.51 13.84 5.18
N ARG A 89 -3.61 13.37 6.43
CA ARG A 89 -4.72 13.69 7.33
C ARG A 89 -4.87 15.19 7.55
N ASP A 90 -3.75 15.90 7.69
CA ASP A 90 -3.77 17.36 7.93
C ASP A 90 -4.01 18.18 6.66
N GLN A 91 -3.95 17.55 5.48
CA GLN A 91 -4.02 18.22 4.18
C GLN A 91 -5.30 17.91 3.41
N ARG A 92 -6.09 16.93 3.86
CA ARG A 92 -7.24 16.37 3.14
C ARG A 92 -8.43 16.24 4.05
N GLY A 93 -9.62 16.48 3.50
CA GLY A 93 -10.87 16.26 4.23
C GLY A 93 -11.19 14.77 4.42
N PRO A 94 -12.07 14.41 5.38
CA PRO A 94 -12.47 13.02 5.63
C PRO A 94 -12.97 12.28 4.39
N GLU A 95 -13.75 12.94 3.52
CA GLU A 95 -14.25 12.35 2.27
C GLU A 95 -13.12 11.96 1.31
N GLN A 96 -12.08 12.79 1.19
CA GLN A 96 -10.93 12.49 0.35
C GLN A 96 -10.12 11.31 0.91
N LEU A 97 -10.05 11.17 2.24
CA LEU A 97 -9.35 10.08 2.91
C LEU A 97 -10.05 8.73 2.74
N LYS A 98 -11.35 8.68 2.47
CA LYS A 98 -12.10 7.41 2.28
C LYS A 98 -11.49 6.52 1.20
N ALA A 99 -11.07 7.09 0.08
CA ALA A 99 -10.43 6.32 -1.00
C ALA A 99 -9.11 5.69 -0.55
N PHE A 100 -8.31 6.39 0.26
CA PHE A 100 -7.07 5.86 0.81
C PHE A 100 -7.33 4.79 1.86
N HIS A 101 -8.32 4.98 2.74
CA HIS A 101 -8.75 3.95 3.69
C HIS A 101 -9.29 2.70 2.99
N GLN A 102 -10.01 2.85 1.87
CA GLN A 102 -10.45 1.72 1.06
C GLN A 102 -9.26 0.95 0.48
N PHE A 103 -8.26 1.65 -0.04
CA PHE A 103 -7.04 1.02 -0.53
C PHE A 103 -6.25 0.33 0.60
N LEU A 104 -6.17 0.96 1.78
CA LEU A 104 -5.56 0.37 2.97
C LEU A 104 -6.30 -0.89 3.41
N PHE A 105 -7.63 -0.85 3.45
CA PHE A 105 -8.47 -2.02 3.75
C PHE A 105 -8.21 -3.17 2.77
N ASP A 106 -8.19 -2.91 1.46
CA ASP A 106 -7.86 -3.91 0.46
C ASP A 106 -6.45 -4.48 0.66
N SER A 107 -5.49 -3.64 1.05
CA SER A 107 -4.11 -4.06 1.36
C SER A 107 -4.04 -4.95 2.60
N ILE A 108 -4.79 -4.60 3.66
CA ILE A 108 -4.91 -5.38 4.88
C ILE A 108 -5.59 -6.73 4.60
N ARG A 109 -6.56 -6.77 3.68
CA ARG A 109 -7.18 -8.02 3.25
C ARG A 109 -6.20 -8.99 2.62
N VAL A 110 -5.30 -8.49 1.76
CA VAL A 110 -4.24 -9.33 1.18
C VAL A 110 -3.19 -9.70 2.23
N LEU A 111 -2.82 -8.78 3.13
CA LEU A 111 -1.93 -9.11 4.25
C LEU A 111 -2.50 -10.26 5.10
N TYR A 112 -3.82 -10.33 5.29
CA TYR A 112 -4.44 -11.42 6.04
C TYR A 112 -4.15 -12.79 5.43
N GLU A 113 -3.90 -12.92 4.13
CA GLU A 113 -3.54 -14.21 3.51
C GLU A 113 -2.13 -14.69 3.89
N HIS A 114 -1.29 -13.78 4.41
CA HIS A 114 0.10 -14.05 4.74
C HIS A 114 0.39 -13.91 6.25
N ASP A 115 -0.37 -13.08 6.96
CA ASP A 115 -0.23 -12.84 8.39
C ASP A 115 -1.56 -12.37 9.00
N HIS A 116 -2.25 -13.30 9.66
CA HIS A 116 -3.57 -13.06 10.22
C HIS A 116 -3.50 -12.04 11.38
N GLN A 117 -2.48 -12.15 12.23
CA GLN A 117 -2.39 -11.32 13.44
C GLN A 117 -2.06 -9.89 13.06
N ALA A 118 -1.07 -9.68 12.19
CA ALA A 118 -0.71 -8.34 11.72
C ALA A 118 -1.90 -7.67 11.03
N ALA A 119 -2.62 -8.39 10.15
CA ALA A 119 -3.79 -7.84 9.46
C ALA A 119 -4.90 -7.40 10.43
N LEU A 120 -5.19 -8.19 11.48
CA LEU A 120 -6.19 -7.83 12.49
C LEU A 120 -5.76 -6.60 13.30
N THR A 121 -4.49 -6.51 13.66
CA THR A 121 -3.92 -5.33 14.34
C THR A 121 -4.04 -4.09 13.47
N PHE A 122 -3.60 -4.14 12.21
CA PHE A 122 -3.73 -3.02 11.28
C PHE A 122 -5.17 -2.59 11.05
N HIS A 123 -6.09 -3.55 10.88
CA HIS A 123 -7.51 -3.25 10.70
C HIS A 123 -8.07 -2.48 11.90
N ARG A 124 -7.73 -2.92 13.12
CA ARG A 124 -8.23 -2.31 14.36
C ARG A 124 -7.64 -0.93 14.60
N GLU A 125 -6.37 -0.73 14.29
CA GLU A 125 -5.60 0.45 14.71
C GLU A 125 -5.50 1.54 13.65
N GLN A 126 -5.54 1.18 12.36
CA GLN A 126 -5.24 2.11 11.26
C GLN A 126 -6.45 2.51 10.42
N LEU A 127 -7.60 1.83 10.57
CA LEU A 127 -8.84 2.23 9.92
C LEU A 127 -9.74 3.00 10.90
N PRO A 128 -10.45 4.04 10.41
CA PRO A 128 -11.46 4.73 11.22
C PRO A 128 -12.51 3.76 11.77
N LYS A 129 -13.01 4.02 12.99
CA LYS A 129 -14.01 3.15 13.65
C LYS A 129 -15.31 3.02 12.86
N ASP A 130 -15.68 4.07 12.13
CA ASP A 130 -16.87 4.17 11.29
C ASP A 130 -16.60 3.83 9.82
N PHE A 131 -15.39 3.37 9.49
CA PHE A 131 -15.03 3.00 8.12
C PHE A 131 -15.93 1.88 7.60
N ARG A 132 -16.46 2.07 6.39
CA ARG A 132 -17.28 1.09 5.68
C ARG A 132 -16.63 0.76 4.34
N PRO A 133 -16.20 -0.49 4.12
CA PRO A 133 -15.61 -0.85 2.84
C PRO A 133 -16.65 -0.82 1.72
N THR A 134 -16.20 -0.44 0.53
CA THR A 134 -17.00 -0.40 -0.69
C THR A 134 -16.49 -1.44 -1.70
N VAL A 135 -17.19 -1.57 -2.82
CA VAL A 135 -16.75 -2.46 -3.90
C VAL A 135 -15.44 -1.93 -4.48
N SER A 136 -14.50 -2.83 -4.73
CA SER A 136 -13.22 -2.55 -5.38
C SER A 136 -12.80 -3.76 -6.23
N PRO A 137 -11.74 -3.65 -7.04
CA PRO A 137 -11.18 -4.80 -7.76
C PRO A 137 -10.80 -5.98 -6.85
N THR A 138 -10.49 -5.71 -5.58
CA THR A 138 -10.15 -6.74 -4.58
C THR A 138 -11.38 -7.17 -3.76
N THR A 139 -12.35 -6.27 -3.58
CA THR A 139 -13.51 -6.43 -2.68
C THR A 139 -14.83 -6.49 -3.43
N GLY A 140 -15.38 -7.70 -3.60
CA GLY A 140 -16.67 -7.94 -4.24
C GLY A 140 -17.89 -7.76 -3.33
N ARG A 141 -19.10 -7.68 -3.91
CA ARG A 141 -20.36 -7.46 -3.18
C ARG A 141 -20.66 -8.55 -2.13
N ASN A 142 -20.39 -9.81 -2.45
CA ASN A 142 -20.65 -10.93 -1.53
C ASN A 142 -19.78 -10.83 -0.27
N TYR A 143 -18.52 -10.43 -0.44
CA TYR A 143 -17.62 -10.18 0.68
C TYR A 143 -18.18 -9.06 1.58
N LEU A 144 -18.65 -7.96 0.99
CA LEU A 144 -19.19 -6.83 1.75
C LEU A 144 -20.46 -7.20 2.53
N ALA A 145 -21.33 -8.04 1.95
CA ALA A 145 -22.51 -8.55 2.63
C ALA A 145 -22.13 -9.33 3.89
N LEU A 146 -21.16 -10.24 3.78
CA LEU A 146 -20.62 -10.99 4.93
C LEU A 146 -19.94 -10.06 5.94
N HIS A 147 -19.11 -9.13 5.47
CA HIS A 147 -18.41 -8.15 6.30
C HIS A 147 -19.36 -7.33 7.17
N ARG A 148 -20.51 -6.93 6.63
CA ARG A 148 -21.51 -6.14 7.35
C ARG A 148 -22.13 -6.89 8.53
N ILE A 149 -22.24 -8.21 8.44
CA ILE A 149 -22.88 -9.06 9.46
C ILE A 149 -21.84 -9.60 10.44
N LEU A 150 -20.73 -10.12 9.93
CA LEU A 150 -19.76 -10.89 10.70
C LEU A 150 -18.56 -10.05 11.18
N GLY A 151 -18.37 -8.85 10.61
CA GLY A 151 -17.17 -8.04 10.78
C GLY A 151 -15.94 -8.63 10.07
N PHE A 152 -14.84 -7.89 10.10
CA PHE A 152 -13.62 -8.21 9.35
C PHE A 152 -13.03 -9.60 9.67
N ARG A 153 -12.79 -9.90 10.95
CA ARG A 153 -12.12 -11.14 11.38
C ARG A 153 -12.83 -12.40 10.90
N ASN A 154 -14.14 -12.48 11.15
CA ASN A 154 -14.93 -13.66 10.81
C ASN A 154 -15.16 -13.76 9.32
N THR A 155 -15.35 -12.62 8.63
CA THR A 155 -15.48 -12.61 7.17
C THR A 155 -14.21 -13.12 6.50
N GLN A 156 -13.02 -12.67 6.95
CA GLN A 156 -11.75 -13.14 6.37
C GLN A 156 -11.52 -14.63 6.60
N ARG A 157 -11.81 -15.15 7.81
CA ARG A 157 -11.73 -16.58 8.10
C ARG A 157 -12.63 -17.42 7.21
N LEU A 158 -13.88 -16.97 7.02
CA LEU A 158 -14.83 -17.65 6.15
C LEU A 158 -14.39 -17.56 4.69
N TRP A 159 -13.95 -16.38 4.25
CA TRP A 159 -13.52 -16.14 2.87
C TRP A 159 -12.29 -16.95 2.47
N SER A 160 -11.33 -17.14 3.39
CA SER A 160 -10.15 -17.96 3.14
C SER A 160 -10.45 -19.45 2.91
N LEU A 161 -11.66 -19.93 3.25
CA LEU A 161 -12.07 -21.31 2.97
C LEU A 161 -12.53 -21.51 1.51
N PHE A 162 -12.87 -20.43 0.81
CA PHE A 162 -13.40 -20.46 -0.56
C PHE A 162 -12.34 -20.12 -1.62
N ARG A 163 -11.07 -20.08 -1.25
CA ARG A 163 -9.96 -19.63 -2.09
C ARG A 163 -8.85 -20.66 -2.09
#